data_AF-A0A3D5UV54-F1
#
_entry.id   AF-A0A3D5UV54-F1
#
_cell.length_a   1.000
_cell.length_b   1.000
_cell.length_c   1.000
_cell.angle_alpha   90.00
_cell.angle_beta   90.00
_cell.angle_gamma   90.00
#
_symmetry.space_group_name_H-M   'P 1'
#
loop_
_entity.id
_entity.type
_entity.pdbx_description
1 polymer ?
#
loop_
_entity_poly.entity_id
_entity_poly.type
_entity_poly.pdbx_seq_one_letter_code
_entity_poly.pdbx_strand_id
1 'polypeptide(L)' 'PADKHTGFVSGYRYGRFEADTYRVVLDAAQPVDISRDFVLDPQAGFGRRIVLDLAPTDLASFNAKAGLSASAEP' A
#
# COMPACT_ATOMS: atom_id res chain seq x y z
N PRO A 1 17.92 -16.87 14.60
CA PRO A 1 17.98 -16.23 13.28
C PRO A 1 16.69 -15.45 13.04
N ALA A 2 16.75 -14.14 12.83
CA ALA A 2 15.57 -13.39 12.42
C ALA A 2 15.10 -14.01 11.09
N ASP A 3 13.86 -14.51 11.06
CA ASP A 3 13.25 -14.98 9.82
C ASP A 3 13.45 -13.89 8.77
N LYS A 4 14.11 -14.25 7.66
CA LYS A 4 14.26 -13.37 6.51
C LYS A 4 12.84 -12.97 6.11
N HIS A 5 12.43 -11.77 6.49
CA HIS A 5 11.10 -11.24 6.24
C HIS A 5 10.62 -11.68 4.86
N THR A 6 9.54 -12.45 4.82
CA THR A 6 8.68 -12.57 3.64
C THR A 6 8.13 -11.19 3.35
N GLY A 7 8.92 -10.34 2.68
CA GLY A 7 8.53 -8.98 2.39
C GLY A 7 7.27 -8.99 1.55
N PHE A 8 6.19 -8.39 2.07
CA PHE A 8 4.92 -8.28 1.35
C PHE A 8 5.02 -7.41 0.10
N VAL A 9 6.07 -6.58 -0.01
CA VAL A 9 6.31 -5.64 -1.10
C VAL A 9 7.55 -6.07 -1.87
N SER A 10 7.41 -6.38 -3.16
CA SER A 10 8.50 -6.73 -4.08
C SER A 10 9.07 -5.52 -4.82
N GLY A 11 8.30 -4.42 -4.88
CA GLY A 11 8.67 -3.19 -5.56
C GLY A 11 7.68 -2.07 -5.27
N TYR A 12 8.01 -0.86 -5.68
CA TYR A 12 7.10 0.27 -5.60
C TYR A 12 7.31 1.23 -6.76
N ARG A 13 6.24 1.94 -7.11
CA ARG A 13 6.22 3.00 -8.12
C ARG A 13 5.49 4.19 -7.53
N TYR A 14 5.91 5.39 -7.89
CA TYR A 14 5.27 6.62 -7.45
C TYR A 14 5.30 7.66 -8.55
N GLY A 15 4.32 8.56 -8.52
CA GLY A 15 4.24 9.63 -9.49
C GLY A 15 3.06 10.56 -9.24
N ARG A 16 3.09 11.70 -9.91
CA ARG A 16 1.95 12.60 -9.98
C ARG A 16 0.87 11.95 -10.84
N PHE A 17 -0.31 11.75 -10.27
CA PHE A 17 -1.47 11.20 -10.98
C PHE A 17 -2.32 12.33 -11.57
N GLU A 18 -2.55 13.39 -10.80
CA GLU A 18 -3.29 14.61 -11.20
C GLU A 18 -2.62 15.86 -10.61
N ALA A 19 -3.24 17.04 -10.79
CA ALA A 19 -2.68 18.31 -10.35
C ALA A 19 -2.21 18.27 -8.88
N ASP A 20 -3.06 17.79 -7.98
CA ASP A 20 -2.78 17.75 -6.53
C ASP A 20 -2.82 16.32 -5.96
N THR A 21 -2.88 15.31 -6.83
CA THR A 21 -2.97 13.90 -6.44
C THR A 21 -1.71 13.17 -6.84
N TYR A 22 -1.04 12.57 -5.86
CA TYR A 22 0.07 11.64 -6.07
C TYR A 22 -0.40 10.22 -5.84
N ARG A 23 0.10 9.28 -6.65
CA ARG A 23 -0.18 7.85 -6.50
C ARG A 23 1.10 7.12 -6.15
N VAL A 24 0.99 6.24 -5.16
CA VAL A 24 1.98 5.21 -4.84
C VAL A 24 1.36 3.86 -5.16
N VAL A 25 2.09 3.03 -5.88
CA VAL A 25 1.71 1.64 -6.18
C VAL A 25 2.75 0.75 -5.53
N LEU A 26 2.30 -0.17 -4.67
CA LEU A 26 3.14 -1.19 -4.05
C LEU A 26 2.91 -2.51 -4.80
N ASP A 27 3.96 -3.10 -5.32
CA ASP A 27 3.88 -4.40 -5.98
C ASP A 27 3.87 -5.48 -4.88
N ALA A 28 2.72 -6.14 -4.71
CA ALA A 28 2.55 -7.15 -3.67
C ALA A 28 3.22 -8.47 -4.07
N ALA A 29 4.06 -9.02 -3.21
CA ALA A 29 4.72 -10.32 -3.42
C ALA A 29 3.78 -11.52 -3.18
N GLN A 30 2.69 -11.29 -2.45
CA GLN A 30 1.63 -12.24 -2.12
C GLN A 30 0.34 -11.45 -1.80
N PRO A 31 -0.84 -12.09 -1.76
CA PRO A 31 -2.07 -11.42 -1.36
C PRO A 31 -1.94 -10.80 0.05
N VAL A 32 -2.22 -9.51 0.17
CA VAL A 32 -2.14 -8.77 1.44
C VAL A 32 -3.34 -7.88 1.71
N ASP A 33 -3.70 -7.76 2.98
CA ASP A 33 -4.69 -6.79 3.44
C ASP A 33 -4.01 -5.64 4.18
N ILE A 34 -4.67 -4.47 4.19
CA ILE A 34 -4.26 -3.34 5.03
C ILE A 34 -4.94 -3.54 6.39
N SER A 35 -4.16 -3.97 7.38
CA SER A 35 -4.66 -4.19 8.75
C SER A 35 -4.83 -2.89 9.52
N ARG A 36 -4.06 -1.86 9.15
CA ARG A 36 -4.13 -0.51 9.70
C ARG A 36 -3.53 0.50 8.74
N ASP A 37 -4.12 1.68 8.67
CA ASP A 37 -3.58 2.86 8.02
C ASP A 37 -3.71 4.08 8.94
N PHE A 38 -2.67 4.92 8.99
CA PHE A 38 -2.69 6.16 9.76
C PHE A 38 -1.62 7.14 9.29
N VAL A 39 -1.79 8.40 9.67
CA VAL A 39 -0.82 9.47 9.42
C VAL A 39 -0.17 9.86 10.73
N LEU A 40 1.15 10.00 10.70
CA LEU A 40 1.93 10.59 11.77
C LEU A 40 2.30 12.01 11.40
N ASP A 41 1.98 12.94 12.30
CA ASP A 41 2.48 14.30 12.23
C ASP A 41 4.01 14.36 12.37
N PRO A 42 4.64 15.48 11.96
CA PRO A 42 6.06 15.69 12.18
C PRO A 42 6.41 15.55 13.66
N GLN A 43 7.29 14.61 13.98
CA GLN A 43 7.74 14.35 15.35
C GLN A 43 9.08 13.60 15.34
N ALA A 44 9.85 13.74 16.43
CA ALA A 44 11.13 13.07 16.63
C ALA A 44 12.14 13.29 15.47
N GLY A 45 12.14 14.47 14.85
CA GLY A 45 13.04 14.83 13.74
C GLY A 45 12.61 14.30 12.37
N PHE A 46 11.49 13.58 12.27
CA PHE A 46 10.92 13.12 10.99
C PHE A 46 9.79 14.04 10.53
N GLY A 47 9.65 14.19 9.21
CA GLY A 47 8.51 14.85 8.60
C GLY A 47 7.20 14.08 8.77
N ARG A 48 6.14 14.58 8.13
CA ARG A 48 4.84 13.87 8.07
C ARG A 48 5.00 12.53 7.35
N ARG A 49 4.38 11.49 7.89
CA ARG A 49 4.49 10.11 7.39
C ARG A 49 3.13 9.47 7.26
N ILE A 50 2.96 8.64 6.23
CA ILE A 50 1.82 7.74 6.07
C ILE A 50 2.33 6.35 6.45
N VAL A 51 1.59 5.63 7.29
CA VAL A 51 1.95 4.30 7.77
C VAL A 51 0.85 3.33 7.36
N LEU A 52 1.26 2.19 6.79
CA LEU A 52 0.40 1.09 6.37
C LEU A 52 0.94 -0.21 6.98
N ASP A 53 0.11 -0.88 7.79
CA ASP A 53 0.44 -2.19 8.36
C ASP A 53 -0.16 -3.28 7.46
N LEU A 54 0.71 -4.03 6.77
CA LEU A 54 0.31 -5.10 5.86
C LEU A 54 0.24 -6.46 6.58
N ALA A 55 -0.82 -7.21 6.32
CA ALA A 55 -1.02 -8.57 6.82
C ALA A 55 -1.28 -9.53 5.65
N PRO A 56 -0.88 -10.81 5.75
CA PRO A 56 -1.21 -11.79 4.72
C PRO A 56 -2.72 -12.03 4.68
N THR A 57 -3.26 -12.25 3.49
CA THR A 57 -4.66 -12.61 3.29
C THR A 57 -4.78 -13.68 2.20
N ASP A 58 -5.99 -14.16 1.93
CA ASP A 58 -6.23 -15.07 0.81
C ASP A 58 -6.49 -14.29 -0.50
N LEU A 59 -6.33 -14.99 -1.64
CA LEU A 59 -6.48 -14.38 -2.96
C LEU A 59 -7.90 -13.87 -3.23
N ALA A 60 -8.94 -14.52 -2.68
CA ALA A 60 -10.33 -14.12 -2.90
C ALA A 60 -10.62 -12.79 -2.18
N SER A 61 -10.20 -12.68 -0.91
CA SER A 61 -10.29 -11.48 -0.09
C SER A 61 -9.47 -10.32 -0.68
N PHE A 62 -8.27 -10.60 -1.18
CA PHE A 62 -7.45 -9.62 -1.89
C PHE A 62 -8.16 -9.10 -3.14
N ASN A 63 -8.62 -9.98 -4.03
CA ASN A 63 -9.26 -9.58 -5.29
C ASN A 63 -10.57 -8.83 -5.08
N ALA A 64 -11.33 -9.16 -4.03
CA ALA A 64 -12.55 -8.45 -3.68
C ALA A 64 -12.29 -6.99 -3.28
N LYS A 65 -11.13 -6.71 -2.65
CA LYS A 65 -10.71 -5.36 -2.21
C LYS A 65 -9.81 -4.64 -3.21
N ALA A 66 -9.09 -5.36 -4.06
CA ALA A 66 -8.09 -4.83 -4.99
C ALA A 66 -8.67 -3.91 -6.08
N GLY A 67 -9.99 -3.70 -6.09
CA GLY A 67 -10.61 -2.56 -6.75
C GLY A 67 -10.17 -2.42 -8.20
N LEU A 68 -10.64 -3.33 -9.06
CA LEU A 68 -10.94 -2.94 -10.44
C LEU A 68 -12.06 -1.89 -10.35
N SER A 69 -11.71 -0.65 -9.98
CA SER A 69 -12.60 0.49 -10.12
C SER A 69 -12.86 0.62 -11.62
N ALA A 70 -14.12 0.45 -12.01
CA ALA A 70 -14.61 0.84 -13.31
C ALA A 70 -14.42 2.36 -13.44
N SER A 71 -13.24 2.76 -13.90
CA SER A 71 -12.99 4.09 -14.43
C SER A 71 -12.58 3.93 -15.88
N ALA A 72 -13.46 3.27 -16.63
CA ALA A 72 -13.74 3.64 -18.01
C ALA A 72 -15.11 4.33 -17.96
N GLU A 73 -15.13 5.61 -17.58
CA GLU A 73 -16.14 6.50 -18.16
C GLU A 73 -15.55 7.03 -19.49
N PRO A 74 -16.38 7.12 -20.54
CA PRO A 74 -15.95 7.38 -21.92
C PRO A 74 -15.35 8.77 -22.16
#